data_AF-A0A158L615-F1
#
_entry.id   AF-A0A158L615-F1
#
_cell.length_a   1.000
_cell.length_b   1.000
_cell.length_c   1.000
_cell.angle_alpha   90.00
_cell.angle_beta   90.00
_cell.angle_gamma   90.00
#
_symmetry.space_group_name_H-M   'P 1'
#
loop_
_entity.id
_entity.type
_entity.pdbx_description
1 polymer ?
#
loop_
_entity_poly.entity_id
_entity_poly.type
_entity_poly.pdbx_seq_one_letter_code
_entity_poly.pdbx_strand_id
1 'polypeptide(L)'
;MTSISIREFARREGVSHTLVVRAVKTGRLAQLPNGLMDDRLVGSPWRMGSRGISPSKPTIDPQPPQPVSLPQPLPPEAPADPLQGASTAPPEPAAGSAGKGLAYGEALRVKENYLAFLRRLDYEQRSGSVVDMAQARSVVFELCREQRDIWLAWPARVAPLIAAELGIADLDGLVTALTVYVHRQLVELGEPDATDAFR
;
A
#
# COMPACT_ATOMS: atom_id res chain seq x y z
N MET A 1 52.31 -30.38 28.47
CA MET A 1 51.54 -29.39 27.69
C MET A 1 51.35 -29.98 26.32
N THR A 2 50.22 -30.65 26.09
CA THR A 2 49.89 -31.25 24.80
C THR A 2 49.48 -30.13 23.85
N SER A 3 50.32 -29.86 22.85
CA SER A 3 50.00 -28.93 21.78
C SER A 3 49.33 -29.68 20.62
N ILE A 4 48.27 -29.11 20.08
CA ILE A 4 47.44 -29.73 19.04
C ILE A 4 47.34 -28.80 17.83
N SER A 5 47.20 -29.36 16.63
CA SER A 5 46.99 -28.56 15.42
C SER A 5 45.61 -27.87 15.43
N ILE A 6 45.48 -26.73 14.74
CA ILE A 6 44.20 -25.99 14.63
C ILE A 6 43.06 -26.87 14.11
N ARG A 7 43.35 -27.79 13.17
CA ARG A 7 42.35 -28.72 12.61
C ARG A 7 41.86 -29.74 13.63
N GLU A 8 42.76 -30.22 14.47
CA GLU A 8 42.42 -31.20 15.50
C GLU A 8 41.74 -30.55 16.71
N PHE A 9 42.14 -29.31 17.05
CA PHE A 9 41.39 -28.46 17.98
C PHE A 9 39.95 -28.23 17.49
N ALA A 10 39.77 -27.89 16.21
CA ALA A 10 38.46 -27.72 15.59
C ALA A 10 37.60 -29.01 15.62
N ARG A 11 38.23 -30.18 15.42
CA ARG A 11 37.56 -31.49 15.49
C ARG A 11 37.10 -31.83 16.91
N ARG A 12 37.94 -31.59 17.93
CA ARG A 12 37.58 -31.82 19.34
C ARG A 12 36.48 -30.87 19.83
N GLU A 13 36.47 -29.65 19.31
CA GLU A 13 35.45 -28.63 19.56
C GLU A 13 34.17 -28.78 18.71
N GLY A 14 34.13 -29.70 17.74
CA GLY A 14 32.97 -29.89 16.85
C GLY A 14 32.67 -28.68 15.95
N VAL A 15 33.66 -27.85 15.61
CA VAL A 15 33.47 -26.61 14.84
C VAL A 15 34.36 -26.54 13.60
N SER A 16 33.95 -25.75 12.61
CA SER A 16 34.73 -25.59 11.38
C SER A 16 36.10 -24.95 11.65
N HIS A 17 37.12 -25.46 10.98
CA HIS A 17 38.49 -24.93 11.04
C HIS A 17 38.55 -23.41 10.72
N THR A 18 37.69 -22.93 9.82
CA THR A 18 37.62 -21.50 9.46
C THR A 18 37.16 -20.60 10.60
N LEU A 19 36.26 -21.07 11.48
CA LEU A 19 35.84 -20.32 12.66
C LEU A 19 36.98 -20.20 13.69
N VAL A 20 37.77 -21.26 13.85
CA VAL A 20 38.94 -21.25 14.74
C VAL A 20 40.02 -20.29 14.22
N VAL A 21 40.31 -20.32 12.91
CA VAL A 21 41.24 -19.36 12.28
C VAL A 21 40.75 -17.92 12.44
N ARG A 22 39.44 -17.67 12.28
CA ARG A 22 38.86 -16.34 12.51
C ARG A 22 39.00 -15.91 13.97
N ALA A 23 38.77 -16.82 14.92
CA ALA A 23 38.89 -16.54 16.35
C ALA A 23 40.33 -16.17 16.75
N VAL A 24 41.33 -16.88 16.22
CA VAL A 24 42.76 -16.55 16.38
C VAL A 24 43.07 -15.19 15.78
N LYS A 25 42.62 -14.91 14.54
CA LYS A 25 42.82 -13.61 13.89
C LYS A 25 42.17 -12.45 14.66
N THR A 26 41.04 -12.70 15.32
CA THR A 26 40.36 -11.72 16.19
C THR A 26 40.94 -11.65 17.60
N GLY A 27 42.00 -12.42 17.92
CA GLY A 27 42.64 -12.44 19.23
C GLY A 27 41.82 -13.10 20.35
N ARG A 28 40.74 -13.80 20.01
CA ARG A 28 39.84 -14.45 20.99
C ARG A 28 40.35 -15.82 21.46
N LEU A 29 41.24 -16.43 20.68
CA LEU A 29 41.96 -17.65 21.04
C LEU A 29 43.46 -17.37 20.96
N ALA A 30 44.17 -17.60 22.06
CA ALA A 30 45.61 -17.46 22.11
C ALA A 30 46.28 -18.65 21.39
N GLN A 31 47.07 -18.36 20.36
CA GLN A 31 47.92 -19.35 19.70
C GLN A 31 49.29 -19.33 20.36
N LEU A 32 49.89 -20.51 20.58
CA LEU A 32 51.28 -20.56 21.05
C LEU A 32 52.21 -20.03 19.96
N PRO A 33 53.39 -19.50 20.31
CA PRO A 33 54.34 -18.92 19.36
C PRO A 33 54.87 -19.91 18.30
N ASN A 34 54.66 -21.22 18.49
CA ASN A 34 54.97 -22.27 17.52
C ASN A 34 53.82 -22.58 16.54
N GLY A 35 52.73 -21.81 16.55
CA GLY A 35 51.58 -21.98 15.66
C GLY A 35 50.62 -23.10 16.08
N LEU A 36 50.83 -23.75 17.21
CA LEU A 36 49.95 -24.80 17.74
C LEU A 36 48.97 -24.24 18.78
N MET A 37 47.87 -24.97 18.97
CA MET A 37 46.85 -24.69 20.00
C MET A 37 47.16 -25.46 21.28
N ASP A 38 46.84 -24.89 22.43
CA ASP A 38 46.90 -25.61 23.70
C ASP A 38 45.64 -26.49 23.85
N ASP A 39 45.81 -27.79 24.12
CA ASP A 39 44.69 -28.74 24.28
C ASP A 39 43.77 -28.35 25.45
N ARG A 40 44.30 -27.64 26.45
CA ARG A 40 43.52 -27.14 27.60
C ARG A 40 42.48 -26.08 27.24
N LEU A 41 42.58 -25.47 26.07
CA LEU A 41 41.60 -24.49 25.59
C LEU A 41 40.35 -25.16 25.00
N VAL A 42 40.38 -26.48 24.80
CA VAL A 42 39.20 -27.27 24.40
C VAL A 42 38.22 -27.33 25.58
N GLY A 43 36.97 -26.95 25.34
CA GLY A 43 35.89 -26.82 26.33
C GLY A 43 35.76 -25.42 26.94
N SER A 44 36.65 -24.48 26.61
CA SER A 44 36.60 -23.11 27.13
C SER A 44 35.46 -22.29 26.51
N PRO A 45 34.82 -21.34 27.24
CA PRO A 45 33.74 -20.49 26.73
C PRO A 45 34.18 -19.41 25.73
N TRP A 46 35.22 -19.67 24.91
CA TRP A 46 35.71 -18.75 23.88
C TRP A 46 34.64 -18.41 22.81
N ARG A 47 33.59 -19.23 22.70
CA ARG A 47 32.43 -19.01 21.82
C ARG A 47 31.30 -18.18 22.42
N MET A 48 31.31 -17.90 23.73
CA MET A 48 30.19 -17.23 24.40
C MET A 48 30.04 -15.75 24.02
N GLY A 49 31.04 -15.16 23.35
CA GLY A 49 30.94 -13.82 22.76
C GLY A 49 30.39 -13.76 21.32
N SER A 50 29.88 -14.86 20.76
CA SER A 50 29.33 -14.91 19.38
C SER A 50 27.84 -15.26 19.29
N ARG A 51 27.14 -15.45 20.41
CA ARG A 51 25.66 -15.46 20.42
C ARG A 51 25.16 -14.03 20.64
N GLY A 52 25.09 -13.28 19.55
CA GLY A 52 24.53 -11.94 19.50
C GLY A 52 25.49 -10.91 18.92
N ILE A 53 24.98 -10.16 17.94
CA ILE A 53 25.49 -8.88 17.43
C ILE A 53 26.57 -8.97 16.34
N SER A 54 26.08 -8.86 15.10
CA SER A 54 26.77 -8.25 13.94
C SER A 54 27.28 -6.84 14.31
N PRO A 55 28.43 -6.39 13.79
CA PRO A 55 29.09 -5.20 14.30
C PRO A 55 28.47 -3.92 13.75
N SER A 56 27.71 -3.22 14.59
CA SER A 56 27.46 -1.78 14.46
C SER A 56 28.14 -1.10 15.65
N LYS A 57 29.19 -0.33 15.36
CA LYS A 57 30.02 0.41 16.31
C LYS A 57 29.19 1.51 17.01
N PRO A 58 29.41 1.76 18.31
CA PRO A 58 29.43 3.14 18.76
C PRO A 58 30.67 3.43 19.60
N THR A 59 31.38 4.49 19.22
CA THR A 59 32.31 5.21 20.07
C THR A 59 31.48 6.24 20.83
N ILE A 60 31.50 6.23 22.16
CA ILE A 60 30.94 7.29 23.01
C ILE A 60 32.06 7.71 23.97
N ASP A 61 32.55 8.93 23.78
CA ASP A 61 33.31 9.68 24.78
C ASP A 61 32.37 10.13 25.92
N PRO A 62 32.84 10.25 27.18
CA PRO A 62 31.99 10.61 28.30
C PRO A 62 31.85 12.14 28.44
N GLN A 63 30.62 12.66 28.35
CA GLN A 63 30.28 14.06 28.69
C GLN A 63 29.32 14.12 29.90
N PRO A 64 29.45 15.09 30.83
CA PRO A 64 28.73 15.13 32.11
C PRO A 64 27.21 15.40 32.00
N PRO A 65 26.42 15.10 33.04
CA PRO A 65 24.96 14.95 32.97
C PRO A 65 24.20 16.28 32.84
N GLN A 66 23.31 16.37 31.87
CA GLN A 66 22.29 17.41 31.74
C GLN A 66 20.95 16.91 32.33
N PRO A 67 20.15 17.78 32.97
CA PRO A 67 18.97 17.40 33.74
C PRO A 67 17.80 16.93 32.87
N VAL A 68 17.09 15.93 33.38
CA VAL A 68 15.86 15.33 32.84
C VAL A 68 14.73 16.35 32.72
N SER A 69 14.25 16.59 31.50
CA SER A 69 12.98 17.26 31.22
C SER A 69 11.87 16.22 31.00
N LEU A 70 10.75 16.41 31.70
CA LEU A 70 9.56 15.55 31.70
C LEU A 70 8.85 15.51 30.32
N PRO A 71 8.08 14.44 30.00
CA PRO A 71 7.32 14.35 28.75
C PRO A 71 6.20 15.39 28.67
N GLN A 72 6.13 16.16 27.58
CA GLN A 72 4.98 17.02 27.28
C GLN A 72 3.78 16.20 26.76
N PRO A 73 2.53 16.58 27.08
CA PRO A 73 1.32 15.93 26.57
C PRO A 73 1.01 16.36 25.14
N LEU A 74 0.55 15.39 24.31
CA LEU A 74 0.05 15.60 22.95
C LEU A 74 -1.23 16.47 22.93
N PRO A 75 -1.38 17.41 21.98
CA PRO A 75 -2.67 18.03 21.67
C PRO A 75 -3.62 17.06 20.93
N PRO A 76 -4.95 17.22 21.08
CA PRO A 76 -5.95 16.27 20.60
C PRO A 76 -6.06 16.23 19.07
N GLU A 77 -6.22 15.02 18.52
CA GLU A 77 -6.63 14.77 17.13
C GLU A 77 -7.91 15.55 16.80
N ALA A 78 -7.82 16.43 15.80
CA ALA A 78 -8.97 16.90 15.08
C ALA A 78 -9.50 15.75 14.18
N PRO A 79 -10.84 15.56 14.07
CA PRO A 79 -11.40 14.51 13.23
C PRO A 79 -11.03 14.76 11.77
N ALA A 80 -10.36 13.78 11.15
CA ALA A 80 -10.13 13.78 9.71
C ALA A 80 -11.48 13.61 8.99
N ASP A 81 -11.82 14.56 8.14
CA ASP A 81 -12.92 14.46 7.18
C ASP A 81 -12.68 13.23 6.26
N PRO A 82 -13.61 12.27 6.15
CA PRO A 82 -13.42 11.06 5.33
C PRO A 82 -13.34 11.29 3.81
N LEU A 83 -13.49 12.54 3.34
CA LEU A 83 -13.61 12.87 1.92
C LEU A 83 -12.32 13.37 1.27
N GLN A 84 -11.24 13.54 2.03
CA GLN A 84 -9.91 13.70 1.43
C GLN A 84 -9.32 12.32 1.15
N GLY A 85 -9.73 11.76 0.01
CA GLY A 85 -9.02 10.67 -0.63
C GLY A 85 -7.55 11.07 -0.74
N ALA A 86 -6.72 10.49 0.12
CA ALA A 86 -5.28 10.58 -0.01
C ALA A 86 -4.95 10.14 -1.43
N SER A 87 -4.40 11.05 -2.23
CA SER A 87 -3.96 10.75 -3.59
C SER A 87 -2.94 9.61 -3.51
N THR A 88 -3.41 8.38 -3.71
CA THR A 88 -2.62 7.14 -3.69
C THR A 88 -2.07 6.84 -5.08
N ALA A 89 -1.73 7.89 -5.83
CA ALA A 89 -0.94 7.71 -7.03
C ALA A 89 0.42 7.11 -6.63
N PRO A 90 0.88 6.06 -7.33
CA PRO A 90 2.24 5.55 -7.11
C PRO A 90 3.24 6.70 -7.22
N PRO A 91 4.28 6.76 -6.37
CA PRO A 91 5.35 7.71 -6.57
C PRO A 91 5.98 7.40 -7.94
N GLU A 92 5.70 8.25 -8.94
CA GLU A 92 6.29 8.10 -10.25
C GLU A 92 7.81 8.15 -10.10
N PRO A 93 8.56 7.23 -10.73
CA PRO A 93 10.00 7.38 -10.80
C PRO A 93 10.28 8.72 -11.48
N ALA A 94 11.10 9.56 -10.85
CA ALA A 94 11.42 10.90 -11.37
C ALA A 94 11.69 10.81 -12.88
N ALA A 95 10.87 11.52 -13.66
CA ALA A 95 10.93 11.56 -15.12
C ALA A 95 12.29 12.16 -15.56
N GLY A 96 13.31 11.32 -15.61
CA GLY A 96 14.69 11.75 -15.87
C GLY A 96 15.71 10.61 -16.00
N SER A 97 15.40 9.37 -15.58
CA SER A 97 16.34 8.24 -15.71
C SER A 97 15.80 7.03 -16.47
N ALA A 98 14.73 7.19 -17.25
CA ALA A 98 14.28 6.17 -18.19
C ALA A 98 15.28 6.08 -19.36
N GLY A 99 16.46 5.51 -19.13
CA GLY A 99 17.49 5.32 -20.16
C GLY A 99 18.90 4.98 -19.67
N LYS A 100 19.24 5.23 -18.40
CA LYS A 100 20.46 4.70 -17.78
C LYS A 100 20.06 3.93 -16.54
N GLY A 101 20.40 2.64 -16.54
CA GLY A 101 19.93 1.65 -15.57
C GLY A 101 19.85 2.20 -14.15
N LEU A 102 18.62 2.23 -13.62
CA LEU A 102 18.37 2.49 -12.20
C LEU A 102 19.28 1.57 -11.39
N ALA A 103 19.90 2.10 -10.34
CA ALA A 103 20.69 1.27 -9.43
C ALA A 103 19.80 0.12 -8.91
N TYR A 104 20.33 -1.10 -8.83
CA TYR A 104 19.54 -2.31 -8.53
C TYR A 104 18.61 -2.16 -7.31
N GLY A 105 19.05 -1.47 -6.26
CA GLY A 105 18.23 -1.20 -5.07
C GLY A 105 17.04 -0.26 -5.34
N GLU A 106 17.19 0.70 -6.23
CA GLU A 106 16.10 1.60 -6.63
C GLU A 106 15.08 0.86 -7.50
N ALA A 107 15.54 0.03 -8.43
CA ALA A 107 14.66 -0.83 -9.24
C ALA A 107 13.85 -1.80 -8.37
N LEU A 108 14.47 -2.40 -7.35
CA LEU A 108 13.79 -3.28 -6.40
C LEU A 108 12.74 -2.53 -5.57
N ARG A 109 13.06 -1.32 -5.10
CA ARG A 109 12.11 -0.48 -4.36
C ARG A 109 10.88 -0.13 -5.19
N VAL A 110 11.08 0.27 -6.45
CA VAL A 110 10.00 0.61 -7.37
C VAL A 110 9.10 -0.60 -7.62
N LYS A 111 9.69 -1.77 -7.91
CA LYS A 111 8.94 -3.02 -8.09
C LYS A 111 8.09 -3.36 -6.86
N GLU A 112 8.67 -3.21 -5.66
CA GLU A 112 8.00 -3.60 -4.43
C GLU A 112 6.84 -2.65 -4.08
N ASN A 113 7.00 -1.36 -4.41
CA ASN A 113 5.91 -0.38 -4.31
C ASN A 113 4.75 -0.74 -5.26
N TYR A 114 5.02 -1.01 -6.53
CA TYR A 114 3.97 -1.40 -7.48
C TYR A 114 3.28 -2.72 -7.09
N LEU A 115 4.05 -3.67 -6.55
CA LEU A 115 3.49 -4.92 -6.05
C LEU A 115 2.59 -4.70 -4.82
N ALA A 116 2.92 -3.75 -3.95
CA ALA A 116 2.05 -3.37 -2.84
C ALA A 116 0.75 -2.71 -3.34
N PHE A 117 0.82 -1.82 -4.34
CA PHE A 117 -0.38 -1.23 -4.96
C PHE A 117 -1.27 -2.27 -5.63
N LEU A 118 -0.70 -3.22 -6.36
CA LEU A 118 -1.47 -4.29 -6.99
C LEU A 118 -2.21 -5.15 -5.96
N ARG A 119 -1.52 -5.54 -4.88
CA ARG A 119 -2.14 -6.31 -3.79
C ARG A 119 -3.27 -5.54 -3.09
N ARG A 120 -3.09 -4.23 -2.93
CA ARG A 120 -4.12 -3.36 -2.37
C ARG A 120 -5.34 -3.30 -3.30
N LEU A 121 -5.13 -3.08 -4.59
CA LEU A 121 -6.20 -3.05 -5.58
C LEU A 121 -6.94 -4.40 -5.64
N ASP A 122 -6.21 -5.51 -5.61
CA ASP A 122 -6.81 -6.87 -5.54
C ASP A 122 -7.67 -7.04 -4.27
N TYR A 123 -7.19 -6.55 -3.13
CA TYR A 123 -7.95 -6.57 -1.89
C TYR A 123 -9.22 -5.71 -2.00
N GLU A 124 -9.11 -4.48 -2.49
CA GLU A 124 -10.23 -3.54 -2.65
C GLU A 124 -11.28 -4.05 -3.65
N GLN A 125 -10.86 -4.72 -4.73
CA GLN A 125 -11.78 -5.38 -5.66
C GLN A 125 -12.49 -6.57 -5.01
N ARG A 126 -11.76 -7.42 -4.28
CA ARG A 126 -12.35 -8.59 -3.59
C ARG A 126 -13.24 -8.21 -2.43
N SER A 127 -12.95 -7.09 -1.75
CA SER A 127 -13.81 -6.54 -0.71
C SER A 127 -15.02 -5.79 -1.28
N GLY A 128 -15.10 -5.61 -2.61
CA GLY A 128 -16.18 -4.88 -3.28
C GLY A 128 -16.11 -3.36 -3.09
N SER A 129 -14.98 -2.83 -2.63
CA SER A 129 -14.81 -1.38 -2.43
C SER A 129 -14.51 -0.64 -3.74
N VAL A 130 -13.97 -1.32 -4.76
CA VAL A 130 -13.63 -0.77 -6.07
C VAL A 130 -14.25 -1.61 -7.17
N VAL A 131 -14.88 -0.94 -8.14
CA VAL A 131 -15.49 -1.56 -9.32
C VAL A 131 -14.82 -0.98 -10.57
N ASP A 132 -14.78 -1.78 -11.64
CA ASP A 132 -14.32 -1.31 -12.95
C ASP A 132 -15.18 -0.15 -13.45
N MET A 133 -14.54 0.93 -13.86
CA MET A 133 -15.21 2.15 -14.32
C MET A 133 -16.10 1.89 -15.55
N ALA A 134 -15.70 0.97 -16.44
CA ALA A 134 -16.51 0.61 -17.60
C ALA A 134 -17.82 -0.08 -17.19
N GLN A 135 -17.77 -0.94 -16.17
CA GLN A 135 -18.95 -1.61 -15.61
C GLN A 135 -19.84 -0.63 -14.84
N ALA A 136 -19.25 0.25 -14.02
CA ALA A 136 -20.02 1.27 -13.31
C ALA A 136 -20.77 2.18 -14.32
N ARG A 137 -20.10 2.59 -15.39
CA ARG A 137 -20.70 3.42 -16.44
C ARG A 137 -21.82 2.69 -17.18
N SER A 138 -21.67 1.40 -17.48
CA SER A 138 -22.73 0.65 -18.17
C SER A 138 -23.98 0.50 -17.29
N VAL A 139 -23.81 0.19 -16.00
CA VAL A 139 -24.94 0.09 -15.07
C VAL A 139 -25.68 1.41 -14.94
N VAL A 140 -24.96 2.53 -14.77
CA VAL A 140 -25.60 3.86 -14.70
C VAL A 140 -26.31 4.20 -16.01
N PHE A 141 -25.69 3.91 -17.15
CA PHE A 141 -26.31 4.15 -18.45
C PHE A 141 -27.61 3.36 -18.64
N GLU A 142 -27.62 2.07 -18.27
CA GLU A 142 -28.82 1.24 -18.34
C GLU A 142 -29.92 1.75 -17.40
N LEU A 143 -29.58 2.13 -16.16
CA LEU A 143 -30.54 2.73 -15.23
C LEU A 143 -31.15 4.04 -15.77
N CYS A 144 -30.32 4.91 -16.34
CA CYS A 144 -30.80 6.14 -16.96
C CYS A 144 -31.68 5.86 -18.19
N ARG A 145 -31.34 4.83 -18.97
CA ARG A 145 -32.15 4.40 -20.11
C ARG A 145 -33.53 3.89 -19.66
N GLU A 146 -33.56 3.02 -18.67
CA GLU A 146 -34.82 2.52 -18.07
C GLU A 146 -35.68 3.68 -17.57
N GLN A 147 -35.07 4.64 -16.86
CA GLN A 147 -35.78 5.81 -16.37
C GLN A 147 -36.37 6.66 -17.51
N ARG A 148 -35.60 6.87 -18.58
CA ARG A 148 -36.08 7.58 -19.77
C ARG A 148 -37.25 6.85 -20.41
N ASP A 149 -37.15 5.54 -20.57
CA ASP A 149 -38.19 4.74 -21.20
C ASP A 149 -39.50 4.74 -20.37
N ILE A 150 -39.39 4.74 -19.03
CA ILE A 150 -40.53 4.95 -18.12
C ILE A 150 -41.17 6.32 -18.36
N TRP A 151 -40.38 7.39 -18.45
CA TRP A 151 -40.89 8.74 -18.71
C TRP A 151 -41.57 8.85 -20.07
N LEU A 152 -41.06 8.20 -21.11
CA LEU A 152 -41.67 8.19 -22.44
C LEU A 152 -43.03 7.49 -22.45
N ALA A 153 -43.20 6.42 -21.66
CA ALA A 153 -44.46 5.70 -21.52
C ALA A 153 -45.44 6.38 -20.53
N TRP A 154 -44.96 7.29 -19.68
CA TRP A 154 -45.72 7.90 -18.60
C TRP A 154 -46.97 8.68 -19.06
N PRO A 155 -46.93 9.52 -20.12
CA PRO A 155 -48.10 10.27 -20.57
C PRO A 155 -49.29 9.37 -20.92
N ALA A 156 -49.07 8.28 -21.64
CA ALA A 156 -50.11 7.35 -22.02
C ALA A 156 -50.76 6.64 -20.80
N ARG A 157 -50.00 6.46 -19.71
CA ARG A 157 -50.48 5.83 -18.48
C ARG A 157 -51.20 6.78 -17.54
N VAL A 158 -50.72 8.02 -17.43
CA VAL A 158 -51.19 8.98 -16.41
C VAL A 158 -52.20 9.98 -16.95
N ALA A 159 -52.16 10.32 -18.24
CA ALA A 159 -53.16 11.22 -18.83
C ALA A 159 -54.61 10.74 -18.63
N PRO A 160 -54.97 9.44 -18.75
CA PRO A 160 -56.34 8.99 -18.47
C PRO A 160 -56.76 9.19 -17.02
N LEU A 161 -55.82 9.08 -16.07
CA LEU A 161 -56.07 9.30 -14.64
C LEU A 161 -56.33 10.78 -14.38
N ILE A 162 -55.49 11.66 -14.94
CA ILE A 162 -55.65 13.12 -14.83
C ILE A 162 -56.95 13.57 -15.50
N ALA A 163 -57.29 13.02 -16.67
CA ALA A 163 -58.53 13.34 -17.37
C ALA A 163 -59.77 12.95 -16.55
N ALA A 164 -59.74 11.79 -15.90
CA ALA A 164 -60.82 11.33 -15.02
C ALA A 164 -60.95 12.22 -13.76
N GLU A 165 -59.82 12.62 -13.16
CA GLU A 165 -59.81 13.45 -11.95
C GLU A 165 -60.28 14.89 -12.22
N LEU A 166 -59.90 15.46 -13.36
CA LEU A 166 -60.23 16.85 -13.74
C LEU A 166 -61.49 16.96 -14.62
N GLY A 167 -62.11 15.84 -15.01
CA GLY A 167 -63.29 15.81 -15.87
C GLY A 167 -63.03 16.28 -17.31
N ILE A 168 -61.82 16.07 -17.82
CA ILE A 168 -61.41 16.48 -19.18
C ILE A 168 -61.92 15.43 -20.18
N ALA A 169 -62.75 15.85 -21.14
CA ALA A 169 -63.29 14.97 -22.18
C ALA A 169 -62.29 14.64 -23.30
N ASP A 170 -61.34 15.53 -23.56
CA ASP A 170 -60.32 15.36 -24.60
C ASP A 170 -59.06 14.66 -24.05
N LEU A 171 -59.10 13.33 -24.05
CA LEU A 171 -57.99 12.49 -23.63
C LEU A 171 -56.81 12.57 -24.60
N ASP A 172 -57.08 12.53 -25.90
CA ASP A 172 -56.04 12.48 -26.94
C ASP A 172 -55.24 13.78 -26.98
N GLY A 173 -55.91 14.93 -26.82
CA GLY A 173 -55.25 16.23 -26.67
C GLY A 173 -54.38 16.30 -25.42
N LEU A 174 -54.85 15.78 -24.29
CA LEU A 174 -54.08 15.75 -23.04
C LEU A 174 -52.84 14.85 -23.15
N VAL A 175 -52.96 13.64 -23.70
CA VAL A 175 -51.83 12.74 -23.94
C VAL A 175 -50.80 13.42 -24.84
N THR A 176 -51.25 14.07 -25.91
CA THR A 176 -50.38 14.76 -26.87
C THR A 176 -49.63 15.90 -26.19
N ALA A 177 -50.34 16.76 -25.45
CA ALA A 177 -49.74 17.88 -24.73
C ALA A 177 -48.70 17.39 -23.71
N LEU A 178 -49.04 16.42 -22.86
CA LEU A 178 -48.12 15.85 -21.88
C LEU A 178 -46.91 15.20 -22.53
N THR A 179 -47.10 14.50 -23.65
CA THR A 179 -46.00 13.91 -24.42
C THR A 179 -45.00 14.97 -24.84
N VAL A 180 -45.45 16.09 -25.43
CA VAL A 180 -44.57 17.19 -25.86
C VAL A 180 -43.79 17.77 -24.69
N TYR A 181 -44.45 18.07 -23.56
CA TYR A 181 -43.77 18.65 -22.40
C TYR A 181 -42.77 17.69 -21.75
N VAL A 182 -43.11 16.41 -21.62
CA VAL A 182 -42.19 15.39 -21.07
C VAL A 182 -40.99 15.22 -21.99
N HIS A 183 -41.18 15.18 -23.31
CA HIS A 183 -40.07 15.09 -24.25
C HIS A 183 -39.15 16.31 -24.16
N ARG A 184 -39.71 17.51 -24.07
CA ARG A 184 -38.94 18.74 -23.87
C ARG A 184 -38.11 18.67 -22.59
N GLN A 185 -38.71 18.25 -21.47
CA GLN A 185 -37.99 18.10 -20.21
C GLN A 185 -36.84 17.08 -20.29
N LEU A 186 -37.05 15.95 -20.98
CA LEU A 186 -36.01 14.94 -21.18
C LEU A 186 -34.86 15.45 -22.04
N VAL A 187 -35.14 16.33 -23.01
CA VAL A 187 -34.09 17.00 -23.82
C VAL A 187 -33.30 17.98 -22.95
N GLU A 188 -33.99 18.83 -22.17
CA GLU A 188 -33.35 19.78 -21.26
C GLU A 188 -32.46 19.07 -20.22
N LEU A 189 -32.88 17.92 -19.71
CA LEU A 189 -32.05 17.08 -18.81
C LEU A 189 -30.89 16.37 -19.52
N GLY A 190 -31.00 16.15 -20.84
CA GLY A 190 -30.00 15.47 -21.65
C GLY A 190 -28.89 16.41 -22.15
N GLU A 191 -29.11 17.72 -22.11
CA GLU A 191 -28.07 18.71 -22.35
C GLU A 191 -27.20 18.80 -21.10
N PRO A 192 -25.95 18.32 -21.11
CA PRO A 192 -25.09 18.44 -19.95
C PRO A 192 -24.86 19.92 -19.68
N ASP A 193 -25.15 20.37 -18.45
CA ASP A 193 -24.68 21.67 -17.99
C ASP A 193 -23.18 21.72 -18.30
N ALA A 194 -22.76 22.67 -19.13
CA ALA A 194 -21.37 22.77 -19.62
C ALA A 194 -20.33 22.84 -18.48
N THR A 195 -20.80 23.04 -17.24
CA THR A 195 -20.08 23.07 -15.97
C THR A 195 -19.71 21.69 -15.41
N ASP A 196 -20.42 20.61 -15.76
CA ASP A 196 -20.27 19.27 -15.12
C ASP A 196 -19.34 18.33 -15.89
N ALA A 197 -18.74 18.77 -17.00
CA ALA A 197 -17.91 17.90 -17.83
C ALA A 197 -16.62 17.41 -17.13
N PHE A 198 -16.11 18.10 -16.10
CA PHE A 198 -14.80 17.77 -15.49
C PHE A 198 -14.62 18.22 -14.02
N ARG A 199 -15.66 18.19 -13.18
CA ARG A 199 -15.49 18.46 -11.74
C ARG A 199 -15.47 17.20 -10.90
#